data_AF-P54005-F1
#
_entry.id   AF-P54005-F1
#
_cell.length_a   1.000
_cell.length_b   1.000
_cell.length_c   1.000
_cell.angle_alpha   90.00
_cell.angle_beta   90.00
_cell.angle_gamma   90.00
#
_symmetry.space_group_name_H-M   'P 1'
#
loop_
_entity.id
_entity.type
_entity.pdbx_description
1 polymer ?
#
loop_
_entity_poly.entity_id
_entity_poly.type
_entity_poly.pdbx_seq_one_letter_code
_entity_poly.pdbx_strand_id
1 'polypeptide(L)'
;MGSISRYLLKKAADGLKDEQRLKIEMSDSKSVPECFHFNRERRMPIAEINGEDGFFMFPSQQSLENFENTKKYSNELSPDAIGIPLFQIINCTLPFGKRGHSNTVVGNVPYYKIFKFILRTADEPPPYTVAKIVCSNNGLILYKVPLYDIYKNVSQANVTYSFVGTTSTEPNLLAMAHREGHRDLDTKVNNLNLRWHVTYSPVVTNDHYKLILLADYEVNRLDEDVIRAAKNKMSIDQKDQKVQRFVAAHYTREFETSLFRWVAQEGHLILGEYSTDQGSFGLNNIPPLTEELGCQSLLIHYIEYMKRQRKKIAKEARRQNKRNVANTTNMNMNLM
;
A
#
# COMPACT_ATOMS: atom_id res chain seq x y z
N MET A 1 -31.13 -29.53 0.78
CA MET A 1 -30.58 -28.16 0.83
C MET A 1 -29.58 -27.97 -0.30
N GLY A 2 -29.85 -27.05 -1.22
CA GLY A 2 -29.10 -26.90 -2.47
C GLY A 2 -27.72 -26.24 -2.31
N SER A 3 -26.86 -26.45 -3.31
CA SER A 3 -25.50 -25.90 -3.45
C SER A 3 -25.38 -24.41 -3.09
N ILE A 4 -26.39 -23.61 -3.47
CA ILE A 4 -26.45 -22.16 -3.22
C ILE A 4 -26.46 -21.83 -1.72
N SER A 5 -27.18 -22.61 -0.90
CA SER A 5 -27.26 -22.38 0.55
C SER A 5 -25.91 -22.65 1.24
N ARG A 6 -25.16 -23.68 0.80
CA ARG A 6 -23.80 -23.93 1.31
C ARG A 6 -22.81 -22.85 0.90
N TYR A 7 -22.92 -22.30 -0.31
CA TYR A 7 -22.06 -21.21 -0.78
C TYR A 7 -22.29 -19.93 0.04
N LEU A 8 -23.54 -19.56 0.29
CA LEU A 8 -23.88 -18.38 1.09
C LEU A 8 -23.47 -18.53 2.56
N LEU A 9 -23.72 -19.70 3.16
CA LEU A 9 -23.26 -20.00 4.53
C LEU A 9 -21.73 -19.97 4.64
N LYS A 10 -21.01 -20.47 3.63
CA LYS A 10 -19.56 -20.39 3.58
C LYS A 10 -19.08 -18.94 3.45
N LYS A 11 -19.68 -18.13 2.57
CA LYS A 11 -19.36 -16.69 2.46
C LYS A 11 -19.63 -15.93 3.76
N ALA A 12 -20.73 -16.22 4.44
CA ALA A 12 -21.07 -15.60 5.72
C ALA A 12 -20.12 -16.04 6.84
N ALA A 13 -19.77 -17.33 6.91
CA ALA A 13 -18.83 -17.88 7.89
C ALA A 13 -17.39 -17.44 7.64
N ASP A 14 -16.98 -17.34 6.38
CA ASP A 14 -15.70 -16.78 5.97
C ASP A 14 -15.68 -15.28 6.33
N GLY A 15 -16.74 -14.52 6.01
CA GLY A 15 -16.88 -13.11 6.39
C GLY A 15 -16.83 -12.84 7.90
N LEU A 16 -17.49 -13.65 8.74
CA LEU A 16 -17.44 -13.55 10.21
C LEU A 16 -16.05 -13.90 10.77
N LYS A 17 -15.33 -14.85 10.15
CA LYS A 17 -13.93 -15.15 10.50
C LYS A 17 -12.98 -14.04 10.01
N ASP A 18 -13.31 -13.39 8.91
CA ASP A 18 -12.53 -12.33 8.29
C ASP A 18 -12.58 -11.01 9.09
N GLU A 19 -13.74 -10.64 9.66
CA GLU A 19 -13.85 -9.47 10.54
C GLU A 19 -12.97 -9.58 11.80
N GLN A 20 -12.92 -10.76 12.42
CA GLN A 20 -12.02 -10.99 13.56
C GLN A 20 -10.54 -10.99 13.15
N ARG A 21 -10.23 -11.40 11.91
CA ARG A 21 -8.87 -11.48 11.36
C ARG A 21 -8.27 -10.10 11.02
N LEU A 22 -9.12 -9.13 10.70
CA LEU A 22 -8.78 -7.74 10.36
C LEU A 22 -8.98 -6.76 11.53
N LYS A 23 -9.27 -7.27 12.73
CA LYS A 23 -9.52 -6.45 13.91
C LYS A 23 -8.26 -5.65 14.29
N ILE A 24 -8.40 -4.32 14.29
CA ILE A 24 -7.44 -3.40 14.89
C ILE A 24 -7.53 -3.48 16.41
N GLU A 25 -6.38 -3.53 17.08
CA GLU A 25 -6.33 -3.44 18.53
C GLU A 25 -6.58 -2.00 18.98
N MET A 26 -7.73 -1.76 19.61
CA MET A 26 -8.04 -0.50 20.29
C MET A 26 -7.63 -0.64 21.75
N SER A 27 -6.64 0.11 22.20
CA SER A 27 -6.18 0.10 23.59
C SER A 27 -5.65 1.46 23.99
N ASP A 28 -6.18 1.99 25.09
CA ASP A 28 -5.67 3.19 25.76
C ASP A 28 -4.73 2.82 26.92
N SER A 29 -4.24 1.56 26.95
CA SER A 29 -3.34 1.10 27.99
C SER A 29 -1.99 1.83 27.89
N LYS A 30 -1.40 2.13 29.06
CA LYS A 30 -0.05 2.72 29.14
C LYS A 30 1.05 1.81 28.56
N SER A 31 0.74 0.55 28.27
CA SER A 31 1.66 -0.41 27.64
C SER A 31 1.75 -0.23 26.12
N VAL A 32 0.84 0.53 25.51
CA VAL A 32 0.82 0.86 24.09
C VAL A 32 1.26 2.32 23.94
N PRO A 33 2.16 2.65 23.00
CA PRO A 33 2.54 4.03 22.71
C PRO A 33 1.32 4.91 22.40
N GLU A 34 1.33 6.16 22.88
CA GLU A 34 0.21 7.10 22.77
C GLU A 34 -0.25 7.34 21.32
N CYS A 35 0.68 7.32 20.36
CA CYS A 35 0.33 7.44 18.94
C CYS A 35 -0.55 6.30 18.40
N PHE A 36 -0.76 5.23 19.17
CA PHE A 36 -1.62 4.10 18.84
C PHE A 36 -2.84 3.97 19.75
N HIS A 37 -3.17 5.00 20.55
CA HIS A 37 -4.43 5.09 21.28
C HIS A 37 -5.55 5.46 20.31
N PHE A 38 -5.98 4.47 19.53
CA PHE A 38 -6.96 4.64 18.47
C PHE A 38 -8.38 4.66 19.03
N ASN A 39 -9.22 5.56 18.49
CA ASN A 39 -10.63 5.65 18.85
C ASN A 39 -11.58 5.24 17.71
N ARG A 40 -11.05 4.96 16.52
CA ARG A 40 -11.81 4.40 15.39
C ARG A 40 -10.94 3.57 14.47
N GLU A 41 -11.61 2.81 13.60
CA GLU A 41 -10.99 2.16 12.45
C GLU A 41 -11.28 2.97 11.18
N ARG A 42 -10.25 3.21 10.36
CA ARG A 42 -10.37 3.80 9.03
C ARG A 42 -10.07 2.75 7.97
N ARG A 43 -10.92 2.68 6.94
CA ARG A 43 -10.75 1.81 5.76
C ARG A 43 -10.51 2.66 4.52
N MET A 44 -9.33 2.51 3.92
CA MET A 44 -8.87 3.29 2.78
C MET A 44 -8.68 2.35 1.58
N PRO A 45 -9.62 2.32 0.62
CA PRO A 45 -9.49 1.45 -0.54
C PRO A 45 -8.42 1.98 -1.50
N ILE A 46 -7.72 1.04 -2.13
CA ILE A 46 -6.77 1.26 -3.21
C ILE A 46 -7.43 0.79 -4.50
N ALA A 47 -7.44 1.65 -5.52
CA ALA A 47 -8.08 1.38 -6.79
C ALA A 47 -7.15 1.70 -7.97
N GLU A 48 -7.32 0.94 -9.05
CA GLU A 48 -6.83 1.25 -10.39
C GLU A 48 -7.95 1.94 -11.17
N ILE A 49 -7.62 3.04 -11.85
CA ILE A 49 -8.60 3.81 -12.64
C ILE A 49 -8.23 3.64 -14.11
N ASN A 50 -9.18 3.20 -14.93
CA ASN A 50 -8.94 2.96 -16.35
C ASN A 50 -8.48 4.24 -17.06
N GLY A 51 -7.35 4.13 -17.76
CA GLY A 51 -6.76 5.24 -18.50
C GLY A 51 -5.93 6.20 -17.65
N GLU A 52 -5.75 5.93 -16.34
CA GLU A 52 -4.85 6.68 -15.47
C GLU A 52 -3.66 5.80 -15.06
N ASP A 53 -2.51 6.41 -14.84
CA ASP A 53 -1.32 5.68 -14.41
C ASP A 53 -1.35 5.37 -12.91
N GLY A 54 -0.99 4.13 -12.57
CA GLY A 54 -0.74 3.71 -11.20
C GLY A 54 -2.00 3.48 -10.38
N PHE A 55 -1.89 3.65 -9.06
CA PHE A 55 -2.96 3.33 -8.12
C PHE A 55 -3.33 4.55 -7.28
N PHE A 56 -4.60 4.63 -6.93
CA PHE A 56 -5.19 5.70 -6.16
C PHE A 56 -5.67 5.16 -4.82
N MET A 57 -5.41 5.89 -3.75
CA MET A 57 -5.96 5.58 -2.42
C MET A 57 -7.04 6.59 -2.09
N PHE A 58 -8.22 6.10 -1.73
CA PHE A 58 -9.31 6.94 -1.26
C PHE A 58 -9.32 7.00 0.27
N PRO A 59 -9.73 8.12 0.87
CA PRO A 59 -9.76 8.28 2.32
C PRO A 59 -10.79 7.39 3.02
N SER A 60 -11.80 6.92 2.28
CA SER A 60 -12.87 6.03 2.77
C SER A 60 -13.49 5.22 1.63
N GLN A 61 -14.24 4.17 1.97
CA GLN A 61 -15.06 3.43 1.01
C GLN A 61 -16.14 4.33 0.37
N GLN A 62 -16.77 5.19 1.16
CA GLN A 62 -17.78 6.15 0.71
C GLN A 62 -17.21 7.12 -0.33
N SER A 63 -15.96 7.56 -0.16
CA SER A 63 -15.30 8.42 -1.13
C SER A 63 -15.05 7.70 -2.46
N LEU A 64 -14.63 6.42 -2.43
CA LEU A 64 -14.49 5.63 -3.65
C LEU A 64 -15.84 5.44 -4.36
N GLU A 65 -16.89 5.07 -3.63
CA GLU A 65 -18.23 4.88 -4.20
C GLU A 65 -18.78 6.17 -4.82
N ASN A 66 -18.57 7.32 -4.16
CA ASN A 66 -18.95 8.60 -4.72
C ASN A 66 -18.19 8.88 -6.04
N PHE A 67 -16.88 8.62 -6.07
CA PHE A 67 -16.07 8.78 -7.28
C PHE A 67 -16.54 7.88 -8.44
N GLU A 68 -16.89 6.62 -8.15
CA GLU A 68 -17.44 5.68 -9.13
C GLU A 68 -18.75 6.18 -9.76
N ASN A 69 -19.60 6.80 -8.94
CA ASN A 69 -20.92 7.29 -9.36
C ASN A 69 -20.85 8.61 -10.15
N THR A 70 -19.94 9.51 -9.80
CA THR A 70 -19.83 10.82 -10.45
C THR A 70 -19.00 10.81 -11.74
N LYS A 71 -18.31 9.72 -12.08
CA LYS A 71 -17.43 9.59 -13.28
C LYS A 71 -16.36 10.69 -13.32
N LYS A 72 -15.33 10.54 -12.47
CA LYS A 72 -14.24 11.51 -12.21
C LYS A 72 -14.74 12.81 -11.56
N TYR A 73 -13.93 13.86 -11.59
CA TYR A 73 -14.19 15.19 -11.04
C TYR A 73 -15.19 16.04 -11.86
N SER A 74 -16.04 15.39 -12.66
CA SER A 74 -16.74 16.03 -13.78
C SER A 74 -17.89 16.94 -13.38
N ASN A 75 -18.50 16.74 -12.21
CA ASN A 75 -19.75 17.42 -11.87
C ASN A 75 -19.58 18.47 -10.76
N GLU A 76 -19.22 18.13 -9.51
CA GLU A 76 -19.17 19.12 -8.43
C GLU A 76 -18.10 18.75 -7.38
N LEU A 77 -17.15 19.65 -7.08
CA LEU A 77 -16.31 19.51 -5.89
C LEU A 77 -17.17 19.88 -4.68
N SER A 78 -17.11 19.05 -3.64
CA SER A 78 -17.75 19.30 -2.36
C SER A 78 -16.72 19.81 -1.34
N PRO A 79 -17.08 20.73 -0.42
CA PRO A 79 -16.20 21.15 0.68
C PRO A 79 -15.73 20.00 1.58
N ASP A 80 -16.52 18.93 1.67
CA ASP A 80 -16.17 17.72 2.43
C ASP A 80 -15.14 16.85 1.69
N ALA A 81 -14.84 17.16 0.42
CA ALA A 81 -13.90 16.44 -0.43
C ALA A 81 -14.21 14.93 -0.59
N ILE A 82 -15.48 14.56 -0.51
CA ILE A 82 -15.95 13.18 -0.76
C ILE A 82 -15.91 12.92 -2.27
N GLY A 83 -15.40 11.76 -2.69
CA GLY A 83 -15.17 11.46 -4.11
C GLY A 83 -13.76 11.77 -4.57
N ILE A 84 -12.91 12.35 -3.72
CA ILE A 84 -11.54 12.72 -4.09
C ILE A 84 -10.56 11.68 -3.51
N PRO A 85 -9.65 11.12 -4.33
CA PRO A 85 -8.59 10.26 -3.82
C PRO A 85 -7.64 11.08 -2.94
N LEU A 86 -7.11 10.50 -1.87
CA LEU A 86 -6.10 11.13 -1.03
C LEU A 86 -4.72 11.11 -1.69
N PHE A 87 -4.34 9.94 -2.21
CA PHE A 87 -3.02 9.74 -2.80
C PHE A 87 -3.11 9.06 -4.16
N GLN A 88 -2.06 9.25 -4.97
CA GLN A 88 -1.77 8.45 -6.15
C GLN A 88 -0.31 8.04 -6.14
N ILE A 89 -0.03 6.74 -6.35
CA ILE A 89 1.32 6.23 -6.56
C ILE A 89 1.52 5.82 -8.02
N ILE A 90 2.65 6.21 -8.62
CA ILE A 90 3.04 5.82 -9.98
C ILE A 90 4.42 5.16 -9.98
N ASN A 91 4.67 4.30 -10.98
CA ASN A 91 5.99 3.72 -11.23
C ASN A 91 6.74 4.52 -12.30
N CYS A 92 7.89 5.09 -11.93
CA CYS A 92 8.71 5.92 -12.82
C CYS A 92 9.72 5.11 -13.64
N THR A 93 9.86 3.82 -13.34
CA THR A 93 10.79 2.90 -14.03
C THR A 93 10.17 2.15 -15.19
N LEU A 94 8.85 2.19 -15.38
CA LEU A 94 8.21 1.66 -16.57
C LEU A 94 8.51 2.63 -17.74
N PRO A 95 9.34 2.27 -18.72
CA PRO A 95 9.37 3.05 -19.94
C PRO A 95 8.09 2.70 -20.71
N PHE A 96 7.38 3.70 -21.20
CA PHE A 96 6.67 3.55 -22.46
C PHE A 96 7.68 2.91 -23.45
N GLY A 97 7.53 1.61 -23.68
CA GLY A 97 8.26 0.81 -24.67
C GLY A 97 9.79 0.95 -24.74
N LYS A 98 10.56 0.50 -23.74
CA LYS A 98 11.95 0.05 -23.98
C LYS A 98 12.30 -1.18 -23.13
N ARG A 99 12.49 -2.32 -23.82
CA ARG A 99 13.09 -3.55 -23.29
C ARG A 99 14.54 -3.26 -22.87
N GLY A 100 14.76 -2.79 -21.65
CA GLY A 100 16.09 -2.58 -21.09
C GLY A 100 16.29 -3.46 -19.87
N HIS A 101 16.97 -4.59 -20.06
CA HIS A 101 17.53 -5.37 -18.95
C HIS A 101 18.71 -4.59 -18.34
N SER A 102 18.40 -3.66 -17.44
CA SER A 102 19.41 -2.98 -16.60
C SER A 102 18.75 -2.69 -15.27
N ASN A 103 18.99 -3.56 -14.28
CA ASN A 103 18.69 -3.32 -12.86
C ASN A 103 19.71 -2.37 -12.20
N THR A 104 20.54 -1.70 -13.00
CA THR A 104 21.60 -0.81 -12.55
C THR A 104 21.07 0.61 -12.42
N VAL A 105 20.99 1.06 -11.17
CA VAL A 105 20.82 2.43 -10.67
C VAL A 105 21.15 3.50 -11.72
N VAL A 106 20.14 4.07 -12.37
CA VAL A 106 20.27 5.39 -13.00
C VAL A 106 20.14 6.39 -11.84
N GLY A 107 21.29 6.77 -11.30
CA GLY A 107 21.49 7.27 -9.94
C GLY A 107 20.94 8.64 -9.59
N ASN A 108 19.69 8.96 -9.94
CA ASN A 108 18.87 10.01 -9.29
C ASN A 108 17.38 9.95 -9.70
N VAL A 109 16.95 8.89 -10.41
CA VAL A 109 15.53 8.76 -10.80
C VAL A 109 14.78 8.02 -9.70
N PRO A 110 13.70 8.59 -9.15
CA PRO A 110 12.86 7.86 -8.20
C PRO A 110 12.27 6.63 -8.86
N TYR A 111 12.13 5.55 -8.09
CA TYR A 111 11.51 4.32 -8.55
C TYR A 111 9.99 4.46 -8.62
N TYR A 112 9.42 5.16 -7.64
CA TYR A 112 8.01 5.52 -7.58
C TYR A 112 7.84 6.98 -7.16
N LYS A 113 6.69 7.56 -7.49
CA LYS A 113 6.26 8.87 -6.98
C LYS A 113 4.90 8.76 -6.33
N ILE A 114 4.74 9.38 -5.17
CA ILE A 114 3.45 9.58 -4.53
C ILE A 114 3.05 11.04 -4.70
N PHE A 115 1.82 11.25 -5.13
CA PHE A 115 1.15 12.55 -5.16
C PHE A 115 0.06 12.58 -4.10
N LYS A 116 -0.17 13.76 -3.53
CA LYS A 116 -1.28 14.06 -2.64
C LYS A 116 -2.28 14.95 -3.36
N PHE A 117 -3.56 14.73 -3.11
CA PHE A 117 -4.62 15.64 -3.55
C PHE A 117 -5.02 16.56 -2.41
N ILE A 118 -5.16 17.85 -2.72
CA ILE A 118 -5.48 18.89 -1.74
C ILE A 118 -6.59 19.76 -2.32
N LEU A 119 -7.68 19.89 -1.58
CA LEU A 119 -8.76 20.80 -1.92
C LEU A 119 -8.54 22.13 -1.18
N ARG A 120 -8.72 23.24 -1.89
CA ARG A 120 -8.69 24.61 -1.34
C ARG A 120 -9.84 25.43 -1.89
N THR A 121 -10.21 26.48 -1.20
CA THR A 121 -11.06 27.54 -1.75
C THR A 121 -10.27 28.39 -2.74
N ALA A 122 -10.96 29.10 -3.64
CA ALA A 122 -10.35 29.97 -4.64
C ALA A 122 -9.63 31.18 -4.02
N ASP A 123 -9.99 31.55 -2.79
CA ASP A 123 -9.40 32.65 -2.03
C ASP A 123 -8.13 32.23 -1.27
N GLU A 124 -7.92 30.92 -1.09
CA GLU A 124 -6.72 30.39 -0.45
C GLU A 124 -5.55 30.29 -1.45
N PRO A 125 -4.31 30.56 -1.02
CA PRO A 125 -3.16 30.40 -1.88
C PRO A 125 -2.94 28.92 -2.24
N PRO A 126 -2.32 28.63 -3.41
CA PRO A 126 -1.91 27.28 -3.75
C PRO A 126 -1.04 26.67 -2.64
N PRO A 127 -1.20 25.36 -2.34
CA PRO A 127 -0.51 24.74 -1.21
C PRO A 127 1.02 24.75 -1.37
N TYR A 128 1.51 24.62 -2.61
CA TYR A 128 2.93 24.62 -2.94
C TYR A 128 3.18 25.23 -4.32
N THR A 129 4.42 25.65 -4.57
CA THR A 129 4.86 26.21 -5.86
C THR A 129 4.77 25.22 -7.03
N VAL A 130 4.84 23.92 -6.77
CA VAL A 130 4.82 22.84 -7.77
C VAL A 130 3.44 22.16 -7.91
N ALA A 131 2.38 22.81 -7.45
CA ALA A 131 1.03 22.24 -7.50
C ALA A 131 0.43 22.25 -8.91
N LYS A 132 -0.12 21.11 -9.35
CA LYS A 132 -0.90 21.01 -10.59
C LYS A 132 -2.39 21.13 -10.28
N ILE A 133 -3.10 22.02 -10.96
CA ILE A 133 -4.57 22.08 -10.89
C ILE A 133 -5.14 20.86 -11.63
N VAL A 134 -5.99 20.10 -10.95
CA VAL A 134 -6.72 18.95 -11.50
C VAL A 134 -8.06 19.41 -12.06
N CYS A 135 -8.80 20.19 -11.26
CA CYS A 135 -10.06 20.83 -11.65
C CYS A 135 -10.34 22.03 -10.72
N SER A 136 -11.28 22.88 -11.15
CA SER A 136 -11.79 24.02 -10.38
C SER A 136 -13.26 24.22 -10.71
N ASN A 137 -14.12 24.26 -9.68
CA ASN A 137 -15.55 24.56 -9.79
C ASN A 137 -16.09 25.06 -8.43
N ASN A 138 -17.21 25.79 -8.44
CA ASN A 138 -17.91 26.26 -7.22
C ASN A 138 -17.02 26.99 -6.19
N GLY A 139 -16.02 27.75 -6.66
CA GLY A 139 -15.07 28.44 -5.77
C GLY A 139 -14.10 27.50 -5.05
N LEU A 140 -14.00 26.24 -5.47
CA LEU A 140 -13.06 25.24 -4.98
C LEU A 140 -12.06 24.87 -6.07
N ILE A 141 -10.82 24.63 -5.68
CA ILE A 141 -9.72 24.23 -6.55
C ILE A 141 -9.10 22.96 -6.00
N LEU A 142 -9.09 21.91 -6.84
CA LEU A 142 -8.43 20.65 -6.52
C LEU A 142 -7.02 20.66 -7.10
N TYR A 143 -6.04 20.50 -6.22
CA TYR A 143 -4.63 20.39 -6.57
C TYR A 143 -4.16 18.95 -6.46
N LYS A 144 -3.24 18.57 -7.35
CA LYS A 144 -2.40 17.39 -7.25
C LYS A 144 -0.96 17.85 -7.04
N VAL A 145 -0.39 17.50 -5.91
CA VAL A 145 0.94 17.94 -5.49
C VAL A 145 1.88 16.74 -5.37
N PRO A 146 3.15 16.83 -5.78
CA PRO A 146 4.15 15.84 -5.41
C PRO A 146 4.25 15.77 -3.88
N LEU A 147 4.33 14.54 -3.35
CA LEU A 147 4.51 14.29 -1.92
C LEU A 147 5.87 13.63 -1.70
N TYR A 148 6.03 12.39 -2.17
CA TYR A 148 7.27 11.61 -2.01
C TYR A 148 7.84 11.13 -3.33
N ASP A 149 9.16 11.28 -3.47
CA ASP A 149 9.99 10.53 -4.40
C ASP A 149 10.53 9.29 -3.67
N ILE A 150 10.25 8.09 -4.16
CA ILE A 150 10.66 6.83 -3.52
C ILE A 150 11.85 6.23 -4.27
N TYR A 151 13.00 6.19 -3.61
CA TYR A 151 14.22 5.58 -4.14
C TYR A 151 14.35 4.15 -3.65
N LYS A 152 14.76 3.25 -4.55
CA LYS A 152 15.01 1.84 -4.23
C LYS A 152 16.51 1.56 -4.25
N ASN A 153 17.06 1.12 -3.12
CA ASN A 153 18.42 0.64 -3.00
C ASN A 153 18.42 -0.88 -2.77
N VAL A 154 19.31 -1.61 -3.44
CA VAL A 154 19.49 -3.05 -3.28
C VAL A 154 20.95 -3.31 -2.91
N SER A 155 21.19 -3.87 -1.73
CA SER A 155 22.52 -4.18 -1.22
C SER A 155 22.60 -5.65 -0.77
N GLN A 156 23.46 -6.46 -1.40
CA GLN A 156 23.67 -7.90 -1.14
C GLN A 156 22.40 -8.75 -1.00
N ALA A 157 21.71 -8.67 0.15
CA ALA A 157 20.48 -9.39 0.46
C ALA A 157 19.35 -8.47 0.99
N ASN A 158 19.55 -7.16 1.05
CA ASN A 158 18.57 -6.19 1.54
C ASN A 158 18.07 -5.30 0.41
N VAL A 159 16.80 -4.95 0.49
CA VAL A 159 16.15 -3.97 -0.37
C VAL A 159 15.58 -2.90 0.53
N THR A 160 15.96 -1.65 0.30
CA THR A 160 15.49 -0.49 1.05
C THR A 160 14.76 0.48 0.11
N TYR A 161 13.65 1.00 0.58
CA TYR A 161 12.85 2.04 -0.05
C TYR A 161 12.92 3.29 0.83
N SER A 162 13.47 4.37 0.30
CA SER A 162 13.58 5.66 1.01
C SER A 162 12.61 6.65 0.39
N PHE A 163 11.75 7.23 1.22
CA PHE A 163 10.79 8.26 0.82
C PHE A 163 11.45 9.62 1.07
N VAL A 164 11.64 10.39 0.02
CA VAL A 164 12.21 11.74 0.09
C VAL A 164 11.07 12.72 -0.15
N GLY A 165 10.79 13.53 0.88
CA GLY A 165 9.82 14.62 0.79
C GLY A 165 10.21 15.59 -0.31
N THR A 166 9.27 15.92 -1.19
CA THR A 166 9.52 16.83 -2.32
C THR A 166 9.46 18.30 -1.92
N THR A 167 8.95 18.59 -0.71
CA THR A 167 8.86 19.93 -0.14
C THR A 167 9.66 20.01 1.17
N SER A 168 10.25 21.16 1.47
CA SER A 168 11.06 21.36 2.69
C SER A 168 10.25 21.25 3.99
N THR A 169 8.92 21.36 3.89
CA THR A 169 7.97 21.28 5.01
C THR A 169 7.59 19.85 5.39
N GLU A 170 8.04 18.83 4.65
CA GLU A 170 7.71 17.43 4.88
C GLU A 170 8.97 16.62 5.25
N PRO A 171 9.49 16.77 6.49
CA PRO A 171 10.80 16.23 6.87
C PRO A 171 10.78 14.76 7.30
N ASN A 172 9.65 14.04 7.21
CA ASN A 172 9.61 12.66 7.68
C ASN A 172 10.31 11.75 6.67
N LEU A 173 11.56 11.41 6.99
CA LEU A 173 12.34 10.34 6.37
C LEU A 173 11.65 9.00 6.62
N LEU A 174 10.59 8.74 5.88
CA LEU A 174 9.95 7.43 5.86
C LEU A 174 10.85 6.45 5.10
N ALA A 175 11.02 5.26 5.65
CA ALA A 175 11.75 4.19 5.00
C ALA A 175 11.10 2.84 5.24
N MET A 176 11.26 1.94 4.28
CA MET A 176 10.83 0.55 4.37
C MET A 176 11.94 -0.36 3.87
N ALA A 177 12.27 -1.44 4.59
CA ALA A 177 13.33 -2.36 4.20
C ALA A 177 12.92 -3.82 4.34
N HIS A 178 13.34 -4.66 3.39
CA HIS A 178 13.11 -6.11 3.45
C HIS A 178 14.32 -6.89 2.97
N ARG A 179 14.35 -8.19 3.26
CA ARG A 179 15.33 -9.11 2.67
C ARG A 179 14.87 -9.55 1.29
N GLU A 180 15.79 -9.68 0.34
CA GLU A 180 15.50 -10.33 -0.93
C GLU A 180 14.95 -11.75 -0.69
N GLY A 181 13.90 -12.12 -1.43
CA GLY A 181 13.17 -13.38 -1.24
C GLY A 181 12.18 -13.39 -0.07
N HIS A 182 12.27 -12.45 0.88
CA HIS A 182 11.31 -12.29 1.97
C HIS A 182 10.29 -11.20 1.64
N ARG A 183 9.12 -11.32 2.29
CA ARG A 183 8.00 -10.39 2.06
C ARG A 183 7.81 -9.39 3.19
N ASP A 184 8.22 -9.72 4.42
CA ASP A 184 8.11 -8.81 5.55
C ASP A 184 8.92 -7.53 5.30
N LEU A 185 8.31 -6.38 5.56
CA LEU A 185 8.95 -5.07 5.42
C LEU A 185 9.03 -4.38 6.77
N ASP A 186 10.24 -4.05 7.18
CA ASP A 186 10.50 -3.27 8.39
C ASP A 186 10.38 -1.79 8.08
N THR A 187 9.84 -1.02 9.02
CA THR A 187 9.68 0.42 8.94
C THR A 187 9.87 1.05 10.32
N LYS A 188 9.90 2.38 10.37
CA LYS A 188 9.89 3.16 11.61
C LYS A 188 8.83 4.24 11.50
N VAL A 189 8.04 4.39 12.56
CA VAL A 189 7.01 5.43 12.69
C VAL A 189 7.16 6.02 14.08
N ASN A 190 7.28 7.34 14.21
CA ASN A 190 7.55 8.01 15.49
C ASN A 190 8.73 7.38 16.27
N ASN A 191 9.79 6.98 15.56
CA ASN A 191 10.95 6.24 16.11
C ASN A 191 10.66 4.85 16.70
N LEU A 192 9.43 4.36 16.60
CA LEU A 192 9.05 3.00 16.97
C LEU A 192 9.42 2.01 15.86
N ASN A 193 9.87 0.83 16.25
CA ASN A 193 10.20 -0.24 15.30
C ASN A 193 8.94 -1.00 14.93
N LEU A 194 8.56 -0.98 13.65
CA LEU A 194 7.42 -1.76 13.16
C LEU A 194 7.80 -2.67 12.00
N ARG A 195 6.96 -3.67 11.77
CA ARG A 195 7.08 -4.59 10.64
C ARG A 195 5.71 -4.81 10.00
N TRP A 196 5.63 -4.61 8.70
CA TRP A 196 4.56 -5.17 7.87
C TRP A 196 4.84 -6.65 7.67
N HIS A 197 4.26 -7.47 8.53
CA HIS A 197 4.43 -8.92 8.52
C HIS A 197 3.36 -9.60 7.67
N VAL A 198 3.76 -10.57 6.85
CA VAL A 198 2.82 -11.43 6.11
C VAL A 198 3.07 -12.89 6.47
N THR A 199 2.01 -13.58 6.86
CA THR A 199 2.08 -15.01 7.09
C THR A 199 2.27 -15.72 5.75
N TYR A 200 3.44 -16.33 5.59
CA TYR A 200 3.75 -17.16 4.43
C TYR A 200 2.91 -18.43 4.43
N SER A 201 2.23 -18.70 3.32
CA SER A 201 1.67 -20.02 3.03
C SER A 201 2.24 -20.50 1.70
N PRO A 202 2.83 -21.71 1.64
CA PRO A 202 3.29 -22.28 0.37
C PRO A 202 2.13 -22.67 -0.56
N VAL A 203 0.92 -22.81 -0.01
CA VAL A 203 -0.26 -23.29 -0.73
C VAL A 203 -1.10 -22.12 -1.29
N VAL A 204 -1.14 -20.99 -0.59
CA VAL A 204 -1.99 -19.85 -0.94
C VAL A 204 -1.18 -18.56 -0.92
N THR A 205 -1.21 -17.80 -2.02
CA THR A 205 -0.70 -16.42 -2.01
C THR A 205 -1.59 -15.56 -1.13
N ASN A 206 -1.11 -15.23 0.06
CA ASN A 206 -1.79 -14.35 0.99
C ASN A 206 -1.20 -12.94 0.87
N ASP A 207 -1.97 -11.96 0.40
CA ASP A 207 -1.53 -10.56 0.33
C ASP A 207 -2.05 -9.74 1.53
N HIS A 208 -2.28 -10.40 2.66
CA HIS A 208 -2.64 -9.79 3.92
C HIS A 208 -1.39 -9.55 4.79
N TYR A 209 -1.05 -8.29 4.96
CA TYR A 209 0.01 -7.80 5.82
C TYR A 209 -0.57 -7.20 7.10
N LYS A 210 0.07 -7.47 8.23
CA LYS A 210 -0.21 -6.86 9.53
C LYS A 210 0.93 -5.95 9.92
N LEU A 211 0.65 -4.70 10.27
CA LEU A 211 1.62 -3.79 10.84
C LEU A 211 1.74 -4.09 12.33
N ILE A 212 2.83 -4.76 12.72
CA ILE A 212 3.11 -5.15 14.10
C ILE A 212 4.13 -4.20 14.72
N LEU A 213 3.89 -3.82 15.97
CA LEU A 213 4.92 -3.20 16.82
C LEU A 213 5.92 -4.28 17.24
N LEU A 214 7.20 -4.02 17.00
CA LEU A 214 8.30 -4.91 17.37
C LEU A 214 8.70 -4.67 18.83
N ALA A 215 9.05 -5.74 19.54
CA ALA A 215 9.63 -5.62 20.87
C ALA A 215 11.07 -5.06 20.78
N ASP A 216 11.57 -4.50 21.89
CA ASP A 216 12.86 -3.80 21.92
C ASP A 216 14.06 -4.69 21.55
N TYR A 217 13.98 -6.00 21.82
CA TYR A 217 15.01 -6.97 21.46
C TYR A 217 14.93 -7.44 19.99
N GLU A 218 13.84 -7.15 19.28
CA GLU A 218 13.67 -7.58 17.89
C GLU A 218 14.46 -6.67 16.94
N VAL A 219 15.23 -7.29 16.05
CA VAL A 219 15.98 -6.56 15.04
C VAL A 219 15.04 -5.98 14.01
N ASN A 220 15.16 -4.66 13.81
CA ASN A 220 14.58 -3.95 12.68
C ASN A 220 15.68 -3.77 11.61
N ARG A 221 15.35 -3.97 10.34
CA ARG A 221 16.32 -3.84 9.23
C ARG A 221 16.86 -2.41 9.07
N LEU A 222 16.09 -1.42 9.48
CA LEU A 222 16.48 -0.01 9.52
C LEU A 222 17.27 0.37 10.79
N ASP A 223 17.60 -0.61 11.64
CA ASP A 223 18.53 -0.36 12.74
C ASP A 223 19.94 -0.14 12.22
N GLU A 224 20.67 0.75 12.89
CA GLU A 224 22.10 0.89 12.72
C GLU A 224 22.81 -0.42 13.10
N ASP A 225 23.98 -0.67 12.51
CA ASP A 225 24.69 -1.93 12.71
C ASP A 225 25.09 -2.16 14.17
N VAL A 226 25.38 -1.10 14.92
CA VAL A 226 25.67 -1.17 16.36
C VAL A 226 24.46 -1.65 17.16
N ILE A 227 23.27 -1.09 16.87
CA ILE A 227 22.01 -1.47 17.52
C ILE A 227 21.66 -2.92 17.18
N ARG A 228 21.78 -3.30 15.90
CA ARG A 228 21.54 -4.67 15.43
C ARG A 228 22.48 -5.67 16.11
N ALA A 229 23.76 -5.34 16.24
CA ALA A 229 24.73 -6.19 16.93
C ALA A 229 24.42 -6.32 18.44
N ALA A 230 23.95 -5.26 19.09
CA ALA A 230 23.53 -5.30 20.49
C ALA A 230 22.30 -6.20 20.69
N LYS A 231 21.25 -6.03 19.88
CA LYS A 231 20.04 -6.85 19.92
C LYS A 231 20.32 -8.34 19.69
N ASN A 232 21.21 -8.66 18.74
CA ASN A 232 21.62 -10.04 18.47
C ASN A 232 22.35 -10.72 19.65
N LYS A 233 22.89 -9.94 20.60
CA LYS A 233 23.57 -10.46 21.81
C LYS A 233 22.65 -10.57 23.02
N MET A 234 21.42 -10.06 22.95
CA MET A 234 20.48 -10.13 24.05
C MET A 234 20.04 -11.58 24.29
N SER A 235 20.12 -12.03 25.54
CA SER A 235 19.47 -13.27 25.96
C SER A 235 17.99 -12.99 26.15
N ILE A 236 17.13 -13.72 25.45
CA ILE A 236 15.68 -13.50 25.47
C ILE A 236 15.02 -14.70 26.14
N ASP A 237 14.23 -14.44 27.17
CA ASP A 237 13.40 -15.47 27.79
C ASP A 237 12.30 -15.92 26.81
N GLN A 238 12.09 -17.24 26.69
CA GLN A 238 11.05 -17.80 25.81
C GLN A 238 9.63 -17.29 26.12
N LYS A 239 9.40 -16.77 27.34
CA LYS A 239 8.12 -16.18 27.74
C LYS A 239 7.85 -14.86 27.02
N ASP A 240 8.88 -14.04 26.80
CA ASP A 240 8.74 -12.75 26.12
C ASP A 240 8.45 -12.94 24.62
N GLN A 241 8.89 -14.05 24.03
CA GLN A 241 8.62 -14.37 22.62
C GLN A 241 7.14 -14.62 22.30
N LYS A 242 6.32 -14.98 23.30
CA LYS A 242 4.89 -15.30 23.10
C LYS A 242 3.95 -14.12 23.32
N VAL A 243 4.47 -12.92 23.56
CA VAL A 243 3.65 -11.72 23.75
C VAL A 243 2.79 -11.48 22.52
N GLN A 244 1.46 -11.42 22.73
CA GLN A 244 0.50 -11.01 21.71
C GLN A 244 0.94 -9.64 21.16
N ARG A 245 1.27 -9.58 19.87
CA ARG A 245 1.83 -8.38 19.25
C ARG A 245 0.71 -7.40 18.90
N PHE A 246 0.90 -6.14 19.31
CA PHE A 246 0.01 -5.05 18.93
C PHE A 246 -0.04 -4.89 17.40
N VAL A 247 -1.25 -4.93 16.83
CA VAL A 247 -1.50 -4.77 15.39
C VAL A 247 -2.13 -3.40 15.15
N ALA A 248 -1.35 -2.50 14.54
CA ALA A 248 -1.78 -1.12 14.30
C ALA A 248 -2.57 -0.94 13.00
N ALA A 249 -2.31 -1.79 12.01
CA ALA A 249 -2.92 -1.70 10.69
C ALA A 249 -2.85 -3.03 9.94
N HIS A 250 -3.68 -3.15 8.91
CA HIS A 250 -3.72 -4.22 7.95
C HIS A 250 -3.69 -3.67 6.53
N TYR A 251 -2.92 -4.29 5.66
CA TYR A 251 -3.08 -4.15 4.22
C TYR A 251 -3.56 -5.48 3.66
N THR A 252 -4.58 -5.47 2.81
CA THR A 252 -5.14 -6.70 2.22
C THR A 252 -5.68 -6.47 0.81
N ARG A 253 -5.73 -7.54 0.00
CA ARG A 253 -6.41 -7.55 -1.31
C ARG A 253 -7.70 -8.39 -1.30
N GLU A 254 -8.17 -8.80 -0.13
CA GLU A 254 -9.33 -9.70 0.01
C GLU A 254 -10.62 -9.12 -0.58
N PHE A 255 -10.72 -7.79 -0.67
CA PHE A 255 -11.87 -7.08 -1.23
C PHE A 255 -11.68 -6.67 -2.71
N GLU A 256 -10.74 -7.27 -3.43
CA GLU A 256 -10.53 -7.00 -4.85
C GLU A 256 -11.83 -7.26 -5.65
N THR A 257 -12.33 -6.24 -6.34
CA THR A 257 -13.51 -6.38 -7.21
C THR A 257 -13.10 -6.11 -8.65
N SER A 258 -12.97 -7.17 -9.45
CA SER A 258 -12.67 -7.10 -10.89
C SER A 258 -13.93 -7.25 -11.75
N LEU A 259 -15.02 -6.57 -11.39
CA LEU A 259 -16.14 -6.41 -12.32
C LEU A 259 -15.82 -5.26 -13.26
N PHE A 260 -16.23 -5.38 -14.54
CA PHE A 260 -16.00 -4.42 -15.64
C PHE A 260 -16.51 -2.99 -15.32
N ARG A 261 -15.83 -2.32 -14.42
CA ARG A 261 -16.01 -0.94 -14.02
C ARG A 261 -14.80 -0.16 -14.52
N TRP A 262 -15.00 1.14 -14.73
CA TRP A 262 -13.92 2.05 -15.10
C TRP A 262 -12.97 2.34 -13.91
N VAL A 263 -13.33 1.85 -12.72
CA VAL A 263 -12.52 1.79 -11.50
C VAL A 263 -12.50 0.35 -11.01
N ALA A 264 -11.32 -0.21 -10.76
CA ALA A 264 -11.14 -1.53 -10.16
C ALA A 264 -10.56 -1.37 -8.76
N GLN A 265 -11.27 -1.88 -7.75
CA GLN A 265 -10.75 -1.92 -6.38
C GLN A 265 -9.76 -3.08 -6.26
N GLU A 266 -8.54 -2.77 -5.84
CA GLU A 266 -7.37 -3.65 -5.90
C GLU A 266 -6.83 -4.04 -4.52
N GLY A 267 -7.21 -3.31 -3.47
CA GLY A 267 -6.91 -3.64 -2.07
C GLY A 267 -7.39 -2.59 -1.08
N HIS A 268 -7.05 -2.76 0.19
CA HIS A 268 -7.39 -1.86 1.29
C HIS A 268 -6.25 -1.73 2.28
N LEU A 269 -6.10 -0.51 2.81
CA LEU A 269 -5.52 -0.27 4.12
C LEU A 269 -6.65 -0.16 5.15
N ILE A 270 -6.53 -0.90 6.24
CA ILE A 270 -7.43 -0.84 7.40
C ILE A 270 -6.53 -0.48 8.58
N LEU A 271 -6.75 0.65 9.23
CA LEU A 271 -5.90 1.10 10.32
C LEU A 271 -6.71 1.61 11.50
N GLY A 272 -6.10 1.58 12.68
CA GLY A 272 -6.58 2.37 13.80
C GLY A 272 -6.22 3.83 13.61
N GLU A 273 -7.12 4.71 13.99
CA GLU A 273 -6.95 6.14 13.89
C GLU A 273 -7.49 6.81 15.15
N TYR A 274 -6.78 7.81 15.64
CA TYR A 274 -7.33 8.77 16.59
C TYR A 274 -7.88 9.97 15.81
N SER A 275 -9.17 10.23 15.94
CA SER A 275 -9.79 11.41 15.33
C SER A 275 -10.83 12.04 16.23
N THR A 276 -10.83 13.37 16.27
CA THR A 276 -11.87 14.17 16.92
C THR A 276 -13.13 14.30 16.06
N ASP A 277 -13.04 14.00 14.77
CA ASP A 277 -14.15 14.12 13.81
C ASP A 277 -14.50 12.73 13.25
N GLN A 278 -15.48 12.10 13.89
CA GLN A 278 -15.94 10.75 13.53
C GLN A 278 -16.62 10.69 12.15
N GLY A 279 -17.08 11.83 11.60
CA GLY A 279 -17.84 11.90 10.35
C GLY A 279 -17.01 12.17 9.09
N SER A 280 -15.70 12.43 9.21
CA SER A 280 -14.88 12.75 8.03
C SER A 280 -14.59 11.53 7.15
N PHE A 281 -15.36 11.42 6.06
CA PHE A 281 -15.18 10.44 4.99
C PHE A 281 -14.33 10.95 3.82
N GLY A 282 -14.09 12.26 3.72
CA GLY A 282 -13.29 12.87 2.66
C GLY A 282 -11.87 13.20 3.07
N LEU A 283 -11.32 14.29 2.54
CA LEU A 283 -9.92 14.71 2.77
C LEU A 283 -9.70 15.53 4.05
N ASN A 284 -10.78 15.92 4.74
CA ASN A 284 -10.71 16.78 5.91
C ASN A 284 -10.14 16.02 7.12
N ASN A 285 -9.27 16.67 7.88
CA ASN A 285 -8.80 16.19 9.20
C ASN A 285 -8.17 14.79 9.19
N ILE A 286 -7.47 14.40 8.12
CA ILE A 286 -6.73 13.14 8.09
C ILE A 286 -5.46 13.27 8.95
N PRO A 287 -5.27 12.44 9.99
CA PRO A 287 -4.10 12.52 10.84
C PRO A 287 -2.80 12.20 10.09
N PRO A 288 -1.65 12.83 10.45
CA PRO A 288 -0.37 12.56 9.80
C PRO A 288 0.04 11.09 9.80
N LEU A 289 -0.22 10.36 10.90
CA LEU A 289 0.05 8.93 10.99
C LEU A 289 -0.73 8.13 9.93
N THR A 290 -1.99 8.48 9.69
CA THR A 290 -2.83 7.86 8.65
C THR A 290 -2.23 8.10 7.26
N GLU A 291 -1.73 9.31 7.02
CA GLU A 291 -1.08 9.66 5.76
C GLU A 291 0.21 8.85 5.53
N GLU A 292 1.05 8.72 6.55
CA GLU A 292 2.28 7.92 6.50
C GLU A 292 1.99 6.45 6.21
N LEU A 293 1.06 5.84 6.95
CA LEU A 293 0.67 4.44 6.74
C LEU A 293 -0.02 4.24 5.39
N GLY A 294 -0.77 5.24 4.92
CA GLY A 294 -1.31 5.30 3.56
C GLY A 294 -0.21 5.18 2.51
N CYS A 295 0.82 6.02 2.62
CA CYS A 295 1.97 5.99 1.72
C CYS A 295 2.72 4.65 1.74
N GLN A 296 2.94 4.08 2.93
CA GLN A 296 3.57 2.76 3.08
C GLN A 296 2.75 1.66 2.39
N SER A 297 1.44 1.63 2.60
CA SER A 297 0.56 0.60 2.04
C SER A 297 0.43 0.70 0.51
N LEU A 298 0.46 1.91 -0.06
CA LEU A 298 0.56 2.10 -1.51
C LEU A 298 1.84 1.50 -2.08
N LEU A 299 2.98 1.67 -1.40
CA LEU A 299 4.23 1.05 -1.82
C LEU A 299 4.13 -0.49 -1.73
N ILE A 300 3.61 -1.05 -0.64
CA ILE A 300 3.37 -2.50 -0.51
C ILE A 300 2.53 -3.00 -1.68
N HIS A 301 1.42 -2.31 -1.95
CA HIS A 301 0.53 -2.65 -3.05
C HIS A 301 1.27 -2.74 -4.37
N TYR A 302 2.07 -1.71 -4.70
CA TYR A 302 2.84 -1.67 -5.93
C TYR A 302 3.93 -2.76 -6.00
N ILE A 303 4.63 -3.04 -4.90
CA ILE A 303 5.63 -4.11 -4.83
C ILE A 303 5.00 -5.46 -5.18
N GLU A 304 3.86 -5.77 -4.56
CA GLU A 304 3.16 -7.02 -4.79
C GLU A 304 2.54 -7.09 -6.20
N TYR A 305 2.00 -5.97 -6.70
CA TYR A 305 1.55 -5.84 -8.09
C TYR A 305 2.68 -6.17 -9.09
N MET A 306 3.87 -5.57 -8.91
CA MET A 306 5.01 -5.83 -9.80
C MET A 306 5.49 -7.29 -9.71
N LYS A 307 5.46 -7.92 -8.52
CA LYS A 307 5.76 -9.35 -8.36
C LYS A 307 4.74 -10.20 -9.14
N ARG A 308 3.45 -9.87 -9.08
CA ARG A 308 2.40 -10.57 -9.86
C ARG A 308 2.60 -10.42 -11.36
N GLN A 309 2.88 -9.20 -11.83
CA GLN A 309 3.14 -8.95 -13.26
C GLN A 309 4.36 -9.74 -13.76
N ARG A 310 5.46 -9.76 -13.02
CA ARG A 310 6.64 -10.57 -13.36
C ARG A 310 6.32 -12.07 -13.43
N LYS A 311 5.54 -12.59 -12.49
CA LYS A 311 5.09 -13.99 -12.51
C LYS A 311 4.20 -14.31 -13.72
N LYS A 312 3.30 -13.39 -14.08
CA LYS A 312 2.43 -13.51 -15.26
C LYS A 312 3.25 -13.58 -16.55
N ILE A 313 4.17 -12.63 -16.74
CA ILE A 313 5.08 -12.59 -17.89
C ILE A 313 5.94 -13.86 -17.96
N ALA A 314 6.51 -14.30 -16.84
CA ALA A 314 7.32 -15.52 -16.80
C ALA A 314 6.50 -16.78 -17.15
N LYS A 315 5.23 -16.86 -16.70
CA LYS A 315 4.32 -17.96 -17.03
C LYS A 315 3.95 -17.96 -18.51
N GLU A 316 3.70 -16.79 -19.08
CA GLU A 316 3.43 -16.62 -20.52
C GLU A 316 4.65 -17.00 -21.37
N ALA A 317 5.85 -16.55 -20.99
CA ALA A 317 7.09 -16.94 -21.66
C ALA A 317 7.32 -18.46 -21.62
N ARG A 318 7.08 -19.11 -20.48
CA ARG A 318 7.15 -20.58 -20.36
C ARG A 318 6.14 -21.29 -21.24
N ARG A 319 4.91 -20.77 -21.34
CA ARG A 319 3.86 -21.33 -22.23
C ARG A 319 4.25 -21.20 -23.69
N GLN A 320 4.79 -20.04 -24.08
CA GLN A 320 5.26 -19.82 -25.45
C GLN A 320 6.42 -20.74 -25.80
N ASN A 321 7.39 -20.92 -24.90
CA ASN A 321 8.52 -21.82 -25.12
C ASN A 321 8.05 -23.27 -25.29
N LYS A 322 7.09 -23.75 -24.48
CA LYS A 322 6.49 -25.08 -24.64
C LYS A 322 5.78 -25.26 -25.99
N ARG A 323 5.08 -24.24 -26.48
CA ARG A 323 4.43 -24.27 -27.81
C ARG A 323 5.46 -24.33 -28.95
N ASN A 324 6.53 -23.55 -28.85
CA ASN A 324 7.59 -23.56 -29.86
C ASN A 324 8.28 -24.93 -29.94
N VAL A 325 8.61 -25.55 -28.79
CA VAL A 325 9.21 -26.89 -28.75
C VAL A 325 8.27 -27.92 -29.39
N ALA A 326 6.97 -27.91 -29.07
CA ALA A 326 6.01 -28.82 -29.67
C ALA A 326 5.89 -28.65 -31.19
N ASN A 327 5.93 -27.40 -31.69
CA ASN A 327 5.90 -27.13 -33.13
C ASN A 327 7.19 -27.60 -33.84
N THR A 328 8.36 -27.42 -33.23
CA THR A 328 9.64 -27.91 -33.81
C THR A 328 9.67 -29.44 -33.85
N THR A 329 9.18 -30.13 -32.81
CA THR A 329 9.09 -31.59 -32.81
C THR A 329 8.15 -32.10 -33.92
N ASN A 330 7.00 -31.44 -34.14
CA ASN A 330 6.08 -31.82 -35.21
C ASN A 330 6.66 -31.57 -36.61
N MET A 331 7.45 -30.50 -36.82
CA MET A 331 8.12 -30.28 -38.11
C MET A 331 9.17 -31.35 -38.40
N ASN A 332 9.93 -31.80 -37.40
CA ASN A 332 10.93 -32.85 -37.58
C ASN A 332 10.30 -34.22 -37.88
N MET A 333 9.10 -34.51 -37.35
CA MET A 333 8.39 -35.76 -37.68
C MET A 333 7.77 -35.78 -39.08
N ASN A 334 7.51 -34.62 -39.69
CA ASN A 334 7.00 -34.55 -41.08
C ASN A 334 8.12 -34.57 -42.15
N LEU A 335 9.38 -34.51 -41.73
CA LEU A 335 10.56 -34.55 -42.61
C LEU A 335 11.24 -35.93 -42.65
N MET A 336 10.78 -36.88 -41.82
CA MET A 336 11.12 -38.30 -41.91
C MET A 336 10.01 -39.04 -42.65
#